data_AF-A0A7X9P8T1-F1
#
_entry.id   AF-A0A7X9P8T1-F1
#
_cell.length_a   1.000
_cell.length_b   1.000
_cell.length_c   1.000
_cell.angle_alpha   90.00
_cell.angle_beta   90.00
_cell.angle_gamma   90.00
#
_symmetry.space_group_name_H-M   'P 1'
#
loop_
_entity.id
_entity.type
_entity.pdbx_description
1 polymer ?
#
loop_
_entity_poly.entity_id
_entity_poly.type
_entity_poly.pdbx_seq_one_letter_code
_entity_poly.pdbx_strand_id
1 'polypeptide(L)'
;MKKLVRLLVVLALIVGLVFFWLHLDAFGIDASLRFYLVGGGASAFAVGLLLAALGRWDLIPDWVPLFGRLDDSIAWILVAVGLGAGLVGYFLI
;
A
#
# COMPACT_ATOMS: atom_id res chain seq x y z
N MET A 1 -7.74 8.98 21.19
CA MET A 1 -8.36 9.73 20.06
C MET A 1 -7.42 9.92 18.87
N LYS A 2 -6.20 10.45 19.01
CA LYS A 2 -5.28 10.71 17.86
C LYS A 2 -4.91 9.46 17.03
N LYS A 3 -4.73 8.29 17.66
CA LYS A 3 -4.40 7.03 16.95
C LYS A 3 -5.56 6.48 16.11
N LEU A 4 -6.76 6.46 16.68
CA LEU A 4 -7.99 6.01 16.00
C LEU A 4 -8.29 6.86 14.77
N VAL A 5 -8.16 8.18 14.86
CA VAL A 5 -8.31 9.08 13.71
C VAL A 5 -7.26 8.78 12.63
N ARG A 6 -5.99 8.56 13.02
CA ARG A 6 -4.93 8.20 12.06
C ARG A 6 -5.24 6.90 11.32
N LEU A 7 -5.73 5.88 12.03
CA LEU A 7 -6.16 4.62 11.42
C LEU A 7 -7.29 4.84 10.42
N LEU A 8 -8.33 5.56 10.81
CA LEU A 8 -9.48 5.82 9.93
C LEU A 8 -9.05 6.58 8.67
N VAL A 9 -8.13 7.54 8.80
CA VAL A 9 -7.55 8.25 7.65
C VAL A 9 -6.79 7.31 6.73
N VAL A 10 -5.91 6.45 7.28
CA VAL A 10 -5.15 5.49 6.46
C VAL A 10 -6.07 4.48 5.78
N LEU A 11 -7.06 3.95 6.49
CA LEU A 11 -8.07 3.05 5.91
C LEU A 11 -8.86 3.74 4.79
N ALA A 12 -9.28 4.99 4.99
CA ALA A 12 -9.98 5.75 3.95
C ALA A 12 -9.12 5.96 2.71
N LEU A 13 -7.82 6.24 2.87
CA LEU A 13 -6.88 6.37 1.75
C LEU A 13 -6.69 5.05 1.00
N ILE A 14 -6.54 3.93 1.71
CA ILE A 14 -6.39 2.59 1.10
C ILE A 14 -7.68 2.22 0.35
N VAL A 15 -8.85 2.44 0.96
CA VAL A 15 -10.15 2.17 0.33
C VAL A 15 -10.34 3.03 -0.92
N GLY A 16 -9.99 4.31 -0.86
CA GLY A 16 -10.05 5.21 -2.02
C GLY A 16 -9.15 4.76 -3.15
N LEU A 17 -7.95 4.28 -2.83
CA LEU A 17 -7.02 3.73 -3.81
C LEU A 17 -7.55 2.45 -4.47
N VAL A 18 -8.12 1.53 -3.68
CA VAL A 18 -8.78 0.32 -4.21
C VAL A 18 -9.95 0.70 -5.12
N PHE A 19 -10.77 1.67 -4.70
CA PHE A 19 -11.90 2.14 -5.49
C PHE A 19 -11.44 2.73 -6.83
N PHE A 20 -10.35 3.50 -6.83
CA PHE A 20 -9.74 4.02 -8.06
C PHE A 20 -9.36 2.89 -9.03
N TRP A 21 -8.66 1.86 -8.55
CA TRP A 21 -8.26 0.71 -9.38
C TRP A 21 -9.45 -0.11 -9.91
N LEU A 22 -10.54 -0.20 -9.16
CA LEU A 22 -11.76 -0.87 -9.60
C LEU A 22 -12.57 -0.08 -10.63
N HIS A 23 -12.31 1.22 -10.79
CA HIS A 23 -13.10 2.11 -11.65
C HIS A 23 -12.26 2.80 -12.73
N LEU A 24 -11.11 2.24 -13.11
CA LEU A 24 -10.27 2.81 -14.18
C LEU A 24 -11.04 3.07 -15.48
N ASP A 25 -11.96 2.17 -15.84
CA ASP A 25 -12.81 2.30 -17.02
C ASP A 25 -13.73 3.53 -16.92
N ALA A 26 -14.25 3.83 -15.73
CA ALA A 26 -15.09 5.01 -15.50
C ALA A 26 -14.29 6.32 -15.62
N PHE A 27 -12.96 6.26 -15.45
CA PHE A 27 -12.05 7.38 -15.69
C PHE A 27 -11.53 7.43 -17.14
N GLY A 28 -11.93 6.49 -17.99
CA GLY A 28 -11.45 6.40 -19.37
C GLY A 28 -9.96 6.07 -19.48
N ILE A 29 -9.40 5.36 -18.49
CA ILE A 29 -7.99 5.01 -18.47
C ILE A 29 -7.78 3.66 -19.15
N ASP A 30 -7.24 3.67 -20.36
CA ASP A 30 -6.73 2.47 -21.02
C ASP A 30 -5.41 2.03 -20.37
N ALA A 31 -5.52 1.06 -19.45
CA ALA A 31 -4.40 0.61 -18.64
C ALA A 31 -3.43 -0.30 -19.42
N SER A 32 -2.30 0.26 -19.84
CA SER A 32 -1.17 -0.50 -20.38
C SER A 32 -0.42 -1.29 -19.30
N LEU A 33 0.39 -2.28 -19.69
CA LEU A 33 1.28 -3.00 -18.76
C LEU A 33 2.17 -2.03 -17.95
N ARG A 34 2.70 -1.00 -18.63
CA ARG A 34 3.49 0.06 -18.00
C ARG A 34 2.69 0.82 -16.94
N PHE A 35 1.43 1.13 -17.23
CA PHE A 35 0.53 1.77 -16.26
C PHE A 35 0.33 0.91 -15.02
N TYR A 36 0.09 -0.40 -15.18
CA TYR A 36 -0.06 -1.31 -14.05
C TYR A 36 1.21 -1.42 -13.20
N LEU A 37 2.40 -1.46 -13.82
CA LEU A 37 3.65 -1.56 -13.07
C LEU A 37 4.02 -0.25 -12.37
N VAL A 38 3.92 0.88 -13.05
CA VAL A 38 4.27 2.19 -12.48
C VAL A 38 3.21 2.63 -11.48
N GLY A 39 1.94 2.63 -11.88
CA GLY A 39 0.83 3.02 -11.03
C GLY A 39 0.62 2.05 -9.87
N GLY A 40 0.65 0.74 -10.14
CA GLY A 40 0.49 -0.28 -9.11
C GLY A 40 1.68 -0.32 -8.15
N GLY A 41 2.90 -0.11 -8.67
CA GLY A 41 4.11 0.04 -7.87
C GLY A 41 4.05 1.25 -6.94
N ALA A 42 3.69 2.43 -7.48
CA ALA A 42 3.50 3.64 -6.69
C ALA A 42 2.38 3.49 -5.64
N SER A 43 1.30 2.79 -6.00
CA SER A 43 0.19 2.46 -5.10
C SER A 43 0.65 1.58 -3.93
N ALA A 44 1.35 0.47 -4.22
CA ALA A 44 1.87 -0.42 -3.19
C ALA A 44 2.91 0.26 -2.29
N PHE A 45 3.77 1.10 -2.87
CA PHE A 45 4.73 1.91 -2.13
C PHE A 45 4.03 2.88 -1.17
N ALA A 46 3.03 3.62 -1.66
CA ALA A 46 2.26 4.56 -0.83
C ALA A 46 1.51 3.84 0.29
N VAL A 47 0.88 2.70 0.00
CA VAL A 47 0.22 1.87 1.03
C VAL A 47 1.22 1.39 2.08
N GLY A 48 2.39 0.89 1.66
CA GLY A 48 3.46 0.47 2.57
C GLY A 48 3.92 1.61 3.50
N LEU A 49 4.09 2.83 2.96
CA LEU A 49 4.43 4.00 3.77
C LEU A 49 3.31 4.41 4.73
N LEU A 50 2.04 4.36 4.30
CA LEU A 50 0.90 4.68 5.15
C LEU A 50 0.79 3.69 6.32
N LEU A 51 1.03 2.40 6.06
CA LEU A 51 1.09 1.36 7.10
C LEU A 51 2.28 1.58 8.03
N ALA A 52 3.48 1.87 7.52
CA ALA A 52 4.63 2.19 8.35
C ALA A 52 4.41 3.44 9.22
N ALA A 53 3.68 4.45 8.71
CA ALA A 53 3.36 5.68 9.44
C ALA A 53 2.31 5.51 10.56
N LEU A 54 1.54 4.41 10.52
CA LEU A 54 0.69 4.01 11.64
C LEU A 54 1.55 3.57 12.84
N GLY A 55 2.77 3.11 12.60
CA GLY A 55 3.67 2.52 13.60
C GLY A 55 3.24 1.10 13.95
N ARG A 56 3.87 0.50 14.98
CA ARG A 56 3.43 -0.79 15.54
C ARG A 56 1.96 -0.73 15.92
N TRP A 57 1.13 -1.39 15.14
CA TRP A 57 -0.26 -1.63 15.43
C TRP A 57 -0.36 -3.12 15.61
N ASP A 58 -0.24 -3.57 16.85
CA ASP A 58 -0.56 -4.94 17.26
C ASP A 58 -2.06 -5.20 17.04
N LEU A 59 -2.45 -5.28 15.77
CA LEU A 59 -3.70 -5.85 15.28
C LEU A 59 -3.71 -7.35 15.55
N ILE A 60 -2.53 -7.96 15.64
CA ILE A 60 -2.33 -9.33 16.11
C ILE A 60 -1.72 -9.24 17.52
N PRO A 61 -2.39 -9.80 18.54
CA PRO A 61 -1.92 -9.67 19.90
C PRO A 61 -0.53 -10.34 20.12
N ASP A 62 0.37 -9.63 20.81
CA ASP A 62 1.82 -9.89 20.98
C ASP A 62 2.25 -11.24 21.59
N TRP A 63 1.30 -12.03 22.08
CA TRP A 63 1.55 -13.31 22.76
C TRP A 63 2.04 -14.41 21.83
N VAL A 64 1.99 -14.21 20.50
CA VAL A 64 2.63 -15.10 19.52
C VAL A 64 3.90 -14.42 18.96
N PRO A 65 5.11 -14.82 19.41
CA PRO A 65 6.37 -14.12 19.12
C PRO A 65 6.75 -14.02 17.63
N LEU A 66 6.15 -14.84 16.77
CA LEU A 66 6.35 -14.80 15.31
C LEU A 66 5.45 -13.80 14.59
N PHE A 67 4.33 -13.38 15.20
CA PHE A 67 3.29 -12.59 14.53
C PHE A 67 3.25 -11.11 14.94
N GLY A 68 3.80 -10.73 16.11
CA GLY A 68 3.84 -9.33 16.58
C GLY A 68 4.83 -8.40 15.85
N ARG A 69 5.41 -8.84 14.73
CA ARG A 69 6.24 -7.98 13.82
C ARG A 69 5.86 -8.15 12.35
N LEU A 70 4.82 -8.92 12.07
CA LEU A 70 4.41 -9.18 10.68
C LEU A 70 3.81 -7.93 10.04
N ASP A 71 3.10 -7.12 10.81
CA ASP A 71 2.53 -5.83 10.40
C ASP A 71 3.62 -4.88 9.87
N ASP A 72 4.68 -4.66 10.64
CA ASP A 72 5.82 -3.83 10.25
C ASP A 72 6.55 -4.44 9.03
N SER A 73 6.73 -5.76 9.01
CA SER A 73 7.42 -6.45 7.92
C SER A 73 6.63 -6.34 6.60
N ILE A 74 5.31 -6.50 6.65
CA ILE A 74 4.42 -6.34 5.50
C ILE A 74 4.48 -4.91 4.96
N ALA A 75 4.48 -3.90 5.83
CA ALA A 75 4.61 -2.51 5.41
C ALA A 75 5.91 -2.27 4.62
N TRP A 76 7.05 -2.76 5.14
CA TRP A 76 8.34 -2.62 4.45
C TRP A 76 8.46 -3.46 3.18
N ILE A 77 7.87 -4.65 3.14
CA ILE A 77 7.78 -5.47 1.92
C ILE A 77 7.00 -4.72 0.84
N LEU A 78 5.86 -4.12 1.20
CA LEU A 78 5.06 -3.32 0.26
C LEU A 78 5.82 -2.11 -0.27
N VAL A 79 6.59 -1.43 0.59
CA VAL A 79 7.49 -0.35 0.17
C VAL A 79 8.51 -0.85 -0.86
N ALA A 80 9.23 -1.93 -0.54
CA ALA A 80 10.29 -2.47 -1.40
C ALA A 80 9.75 -2.98 -2.74
N VAL A 81 8.67 -3.76 -2.70
CA VAL A 81 8.01 -4.30 -3.91
C VAL A 81 7.40 -3.19 -4.74
N GLY A 82 6.73 -2.21 -4.12
CA GLY A 82 6.15 -1.08 -4.83
C GLY A 82 7.20 -0.23 -5.54
N LEU A 83 8.30 0.08 -4.85
CA LEU A 83 9.43 0.79 -5.44
C LEU A 83 10.05 -0.01 -6.60
N GLY A 84 10.28 -1.31 -6.40
CA GLY A 84 10.85 -2.19 -7.43
C GLY A 84 9.97 -2.28 -8.68
N ALA A 85 8.67 -2.55 -8.50
CA ALA A 85 7.72 -2.62 -9.61
C ALA A 85 7.60 -1.29 -10.36
N GLY A 86 7.58 -0.17 -9.62
CA GLY A 86 7.53 1.17 -10.20
C GLY A 86 8.77 1.50 -11.03
N LEU A 87 9.96 1.18 -10.53
CA LEU A 87 11.23 1.39 -11.25
C LEU A 87 11.33 0.50 -12.49
N VAL A 88 10.95 -0.78 -12.38
CA VAL A 88 10.92 -1.71 -13.53
C VAL A 88 9.97 -1.20 -14.60
N GLY A 89 8.74 -0.83 -14.23
CA GLY A 89 7.77 -0.28 -15.17
C GLY A 89 8.22 1.04 -15.79
N TYR A 90 8.96 1.87 -15.05
CA TYR A 90 9.38 3.17 -15.57
C TYR A 90 10.57 3.06 -16.53
N PHE A 91 11.57 2.26 -16.20
CA PHE A 91 12.85 2.19 -16.91
C PHE A 91 12.95 1.04 -17.92
N LEU A 92 12.22 -0.06 -17.74
CA LEU A 92 12.41 -1.29 -18.51
C LEU A 92 11.23 -1.65 -19.43
N ILE A 93 10.09 -0.95 -19.30
CA ILE A 93 8.87 -1.12 -20.13
C ILE A 93 8.48 0.24 -20.71
#